data_AF-A0A484HFZ4-F1
#
_entry.id   AF-A0A484HFZ4-F1
#
_cell.length_a   1.000
_cell.length_b   1.000
_cell.length_c   1.000
_cell.angle_alpha   90.00
_cell.angle_beta   90.00
_cell.angle_gamma   90.00
#
_symmetry.space_group_name_H-M   'P 1'
#
loop_
_entity.id
_entity.type
_entity.pdbx_description
1 polymer ?
#
loop_
_entity_poly.entity_id
_entity_poly.type
_entity_poly.pdbx_seq_one_letter_code
_entity_poly.pdbx_strand_id
1 'polypeptide(L)'
;MTMRRKIFETGLSVETISLYLLCLGFHDQGERVSRKNLLRVWNGSGNEFAKSLDALFNKNILREILSDIEDEDSAVYALNDADQWIA
;
A
#
# COMPACT_ATOMS: atom_id res chain seq x y z
N MET A 1 -1.57 -6.44 -16.20
CA MET A 1 -1.76 -7.76 -15.54
C MET A 1 -0.49 -8.31 -14.87
N THR A 2 0.70 -7.77 -15.14
CA THR A 2 2.01 -8.34 -14.70
C THR A 2 2.40 -8.05 -13.25
N MET A 3 1.97 -6.93 -12.64
CA MET A 3 2.40 -6.55 -11.27
C MET A 3 1.88 -7.50 -10.18
N ARG A 4 0.67 -8.07 -10.36
CA ARG A 4 0.02 -8.92 -9.34
C ARG A 4 0.79 -10.20 -9.04
N ARG A 5 1.63 -10.68 -9.96
CA ARG A 5 2.48 -11.86 -9.72
C ARG A 5 3.81 -11.46 -9.08
N LYS A 6 4.40 -10.34 -9.51
CA LYS A 6 5.69 -9.85 -9.00
C LYS A 6 5.67 -9.60 -7.49
N ILE A 7 4.54 -9.16 -6.92
CA ILE A 7 4.43 -8.90 -5.47
C ILE A 7 4.69 -10.16 -4.62
N PHE A 8 4.40 -11.36 -5.14
CA PHE A 8 4.65 -12.61 -4.42
C PHE A 8 6.13 -13.04 -4.47
N GLU A 9 6.94 -12.38 -5.31
CA GLU A 9 8.37 -12.66 -5.47
C GLU A 9 9.25 -11.72 -4.64
N THR A 10 8.67 -10.72 -3.95
CA THR A 10 9.41 -9.69 -3.19
C THR A 10 9.78 -10.10 -1.76
N GLY A 11 9.38 -11.31 -1.31
CA GLY A 11 9.62 -11.80 0.04
C GLY A 11 8.86 -11.05 1.15
N LEU A 12 7.83 -10.27 0.77
CA LEU A 12 6.98 -9.54 1.71
C LEU A 12 6.06 -10.49 2.48
N SER A 13 5.63 -10.07 3.68
CA SER A 13 4.71 -10.86 4.50
C SER A 13 3.33 -10.94 3.86
N VAL A 14 2.52 -11.91 4.31
CA VAL A 14 1.14 -12.07 3.84
C VAL A 14 0.31 -10.81 4.11
N GLU A 15 0.52 -10.16 5.25
CA GLU A 15 -0.14 -8.91 5.64
C GLU A 15 0.24 -7.78 4.68
N THR A 16 1.53 -7.67 4.33
CA THR A 16 2.01 -6.65 3.40
C THR A 16 1.49 -6.86 1.99
N ILE A 17 1.48 -8.12 1.52
CA ILE A 17 0.89 -8.46 0.22
C ILE A 17 -0.62 -8.17 0.23
N SER A 18 -1.32 -8.49 1.32
CA SER A 18 -2.75 -8.22 1.47
C SER A 18 -3.04 -6.72 1.43
N LEU A 19 -2.23 -5.90 2.09
CA LEU A 19 -2.34 -4.44 2.02
C LEU A 19 -2.11 -3.93 0.59
N TYR A 20 -1.10 -4.45 -0.12
CA TYR A 20 -0.89 -4.12 -1.54
C TYR A 20 -2.10 -4.47 -2.41
N LEU A 21 -2.68 -5.66 -2.23
CA LEU A 21 -3.88 -6.08 -2.97
C LEU A 21 -5.09 -5.18 -2.64
N LEU A 22 -5.20 -4.72 -1.40
CA LEU A 22 -6.21 -3.75 -1.01
C LEU A 22 -6.01 -2.40 -1.72
N CYS A 23 -4.78 -1.89 -1.76
CA CYS A 23 -4.43 -0.68 -2.52
C CYS A 23 -4.79 -0.82 -4.00
N LEU A 24 -4.47 -1.97 -4.62
CA LEU A 24 -4.87 -2.27 -5.99
C LEU A 24 -6.39 -2.27 -6.16
N GLY A 25 -7.13 -2.83 -5.20
CA GLY A 25 -8.60 -2.85 -5.24
C GLY A 25 -9.20 -1.45 -5.31
N PHE A 26 -8.72 -0.53 -4.47
CA PHE A 26 -9.14 0.88 -4.52
C PHE A 26 -8.73 1.55 -5.84
N HIS A 27 -7.48 1.36 -6.25
CA HIS A 27 -6.96 1.95 -7.49
C HIS A 27 -7.74 1.47 -8.74
N ASP A 28 -8.00 0.16 -8.86
CA ASP A 28 -8.75 -0.44 -9.97
C ASP A 28 -10.22 0.05 -10.01
N GLN A 29 -10.77 0.48 -8.88
CA GLN A 29 -12.10 1.09 -8.77
C GLN A 29 -12.10 2.61 -9.02
N GLY A 30 -10.93 3.22 -9.28
CA GLY A 30 -10.78 4.68 -9.44
C GLY A 30 -10.90 5.44 -8.12
N GLU A 31 -10.85 4.75 -6.98
CA GLU A 31 -10.87 5.34 -5.66
C GLU A 31 -9.47 5.77 -5.21
N ARG A 32 -9.41 6.77 -4.33
CA ARG A 32 -8.15 7.20 -3.74
C ARG A 32 -7.65 6.15 -2.75
N VAL A 33 -6.40 5.73 -2.93
CA VAL A 33 -5.66 4.94 -1.95
C VAL A 33 -5.21 5.88 -0.83
N SER A 34 -5.98 5.97 0.25
CA SER A 34 -5.63 6.78 1.42
C SER A 34 -5.57 5.93 2.69
N ARG A 35 -4.80 6.37 3.69
CA ARG A 35 -4.68 5.68 4.98
C ARG A 35 -6.05 5.42 5.60
N LYS A 36 -6.91 6.45 5.64
CA LYS A 36 -8.31 6.36 6.10
C LYS A 36 -9.14 5.30 5.37
N ASN A 37 -9.06 5.24 4.03
CA ASN A 37 -9.82 4.27 3.25
C ASN A 37 -9.31 2.83 3.48
N LEU A 38 -7.99 2.67 3.55
CA LEU A 38 -7.37 1.38 3.82
C LEU A 38 -7.70 0.89 5.22
N LEU A 39 -7.58 1.72 6.26
CA LEU A 39 -7.91 1.38 7.65
C LEU A 39 -9.38 1.00 7.86
N ARG A 40 -10.29 1.54 7.04
CA ARG A 40 -11.72 1.18 7.09
C ARG A 40 -11.98 -0.27 6.68
N VAL A 41 -11.13 -0.84 5.82
CA VAL A 41 -11.30 -2.20 5.29
C VAL A 41 -10.30 -3.18 5.91
N TRP A 42 -9.15 -2.68 6.36
CA TRP A 42 -8.12 -3.46 7.01
C TRP A 42 -8.65 -4.17 8.26
N ASN A 43 -8.41 -5.48 8.35
CA ASN A 43 -8.90 -6.34 9.42
C ASN A 43 -7.79 -6.89 10.33
N GLY A 44 -6.53 -6.53 10.07
CA GLY A 44 -5.41 -6.81 10.96
C GLY A 44 -5.24 -5.74 12.04
N SER A 45 -4.21 -5.87 12.86
CA SER A 45 -3.86 -4.85 13.86
C SER A 45 -3.30 -3.58 13.21
N GLY A 46 -3.39 -2.46 13.92
CA GLY A 46 -2.76 -1.19 13.49
C GLY A 46 -1.23 -1.29 13.38
N ASN A 47 -0.60 -2.13 14.21
CA ASN A 47 0.85 -2.38 14.14
C ASN A 47 1.23 -3.17 12.87
N GLU A 48 0.43 -4.16 12.48
CA GLU A 48 0.65 -4.89 11.23
C GLU A 48 0.39 -3.99 10.02
N PHE A 49 -0.60 -3.10 10.11
CA PHE A 49 -0.87 -2.10 9.08
C PHE A 49 0.34 -1.17 8.88
N ALA A 50 0.83 -0.55 9.96
CA ALA A 50 1.96 0.37 9.91
C ALA A 50 3.22 -0.32 9.35
N LYS A 51 3.56 -1.50 9.86
CA LYS A 51 4.70 -2.28 9.35
C LYS A 51 4.56 -2.66 7.88
N SER A 52 3.36 -3.04 7.46
CA SER A 52 3.08 -3.38 6.07
C SER A 52 3.22 -2.16 5.16
N LEU A 53 2.71 -1.01 5.60
CA LEU A 53 2.80 0.24 4.86
C LEU A 53 4.27 0.67 4.70
N ASP A 54 5.05 0.64 5.79
CA ASP A 54 6.49 0.91 5.76
C ASP A 54 7.24 -0.04 4.81
N ALA A 55 6.90 -1.33 4.82
CA ALA A 55 7.51 -2.30 3.92
C ALA A 55 7.22 -1.99 2.44
N LEU A 56 6.00 -1.54 2.11
CA LEU A 56 5.64 -1.12 0.75
C LEU A 56 6.38 0.16 0.33
N PHE A 57 6.58 1.12 1.24
CA PHE A 57 7.40 2.30 0.97
C PHE A 57 8.88 1.94 0.77
N ASN A 58 9.44 1.10 1.65
CA ASN A 58 10.83 0.68 1.57
C ASN A 58 11.14 -0.14 0.31
N LYS A 59 10.15 -0.85 -0.24
CA LYS A 59 10.27 -1.57 -1.52
C LYS A 59 9.96 -0.68 -2.74
N ASN A 60 9.72 0.62 -2.52
CA ASN A 60 9.32 1.58 -3.55
C ASN A 60 8.07 1.13 -4.34
N ILE A 61 7.15 0.43 -3.68
CA ILE A 61 5.89 -0.06 -4.26
C ILE A 61 4.79 1.01 -4.10
N LEU A 62 4.78 1.67 -2.94
CA LEU A 62 3.96 2.85 -2.70
C LEU A 62 4.85 4.08 -2.57
N ARG A 63 4.26 5.25 -2.85
CA ARG A 63 4.80 6.55 -2.46
C ARG A 63 3.67 7.42 -1.92
N GLU A 64 3.99 8.26 -0.96
CA GLU A 64 3.08 9.30 -0.50
C GLU A 64 3.03 10.44 -1.52
N ILE A 65 1.82 10.93 -1.83
CA ILE A 65 1.61 12.04 -2.77
C ILE A 65 0.95 13.24 -2.13
N LEU A 66 0.22 13.05 -1.03
CA LEU A 66 -0.38 14.10 -0.21
C LEU A 66 -0.38 13.63 1.24
N SER A 67 0.03 14.50 2.16
CA SER A 67 -0.19 14.33 3.60
C SER A 67 -0.56 15.68 4.21
N ASP A 68 -1.53 15.65 5.11
CA ASP A 68 -1.79 16.74 6.04
C ASP A 68 -1.01 16.44 7.32
N ILE A 69 -0.22 17.43 7.78
CA ILE A 69 0.58 17.30 9.00
C ILE A 69 -0.34 17.23 10.24
N GLU A 70 -1.56 17.76 10.14
CA GLU A 70 -2.53 17.77 11.24
C GLU A 70 -3.40 16.49 11.27
N ASP A 71 -3.48 15.73 10.17
CA ASP A 71 -4.27 14.49 10.07
C ASP A 71 -3.51 13.42 9.27
N GLU A 72 -2.78 12.55 9.97
CA GLU A 72 -2.03 11.44 9.36
C GLU A 72 -2.94 10.46 8.60
N ASP A 73 -4.23 10.35 8.98
CA ASP A 73 -5.18 9.48 8.29
C ASP A 73 -5.61 10.03 6.94
N SER A 74 -5.37 11.32 6.68
CA SER A 74 -5.61 11.96 5.40
C SER A 74 -4.58 11.59 4.32
N ALA A 75 -3.47 10.95 4.69
CA ALA A 75 -2.38 10.63 3.78
C ALA A 75 -2.87 9.81 2.57
N VAL A 76 -2.47 10.24 1.37
CA VAL A 76 -2.83 9.65 0.08
C VAL A 76 -1.58 9.06 -0.57
N TYR A 77 -1.73 7.86 -1.10
CA TYR A 77 -0.66 7.07 -1.67
C TYR A 77 -0.87 6.84 -3.17
N ALA A 78 0.23 6.74 -3.92
CA ALA A 78 0.26 6.26 -5.30
C ALA A 78 1.03 4.95 -5.39
N LEU A 79 0.55 4.06 -6.25
CA LEU A 79 1.28 2.84 -6.63
C LEU A 79 2.35 3.21 -7.66
N ASN A 80 3.58 2.75 -7.44
CA ASN A 80 4.66 2.87 -8.41
C ASN A 80 4.63 1.71 -9.40
N ASP A 81 5.22 1.95 -10.57
CA ASP A 81 5.36 0.90 -11.58
C ASP A 81 6.31 -0.20 -11.10
N ALA A 82 6.00 -1.44 -11.50
CA ALA A 82 6.72 -2.62 -11.03
C ALA A 82 8.20 -2.64 -11.39
N ASP A 83 8.60 -1.96 -12.47
CA ASP A 83 10.01 -1.78 -12.85
C ASP A 83 10.78 -0.88 -11.88
N GLN A 84 10.08 -0.06 -11.08
CA GLN A 84 10.67 0.81 -10.06
C GLN A 84 10.81 0.12 -8.69
N TRP A 85 10.27 -1.08 -8.51
CA TRP A 85 10.29 -1.78 -7.22
C TRP A 85 11.68 -2.30 -6.87
N ILE A 86 12.03 -2.19 -5.59
CA ILE A 86 13.29 -2.69 -5.04
C ILE A 86 13.11 -4.17 -4.71
N ALA A 87 14.02 -5.02 -5.20
CA ALA A 87 14.01 -6.47 -4.96
C ALA A 87 14.30 -6.83 -3.50
#